data_AF-K4R9W8-F1
#
_entry.id   AF-K4R9W8-F1
#
_cell.length_a   1.000
_cell.length_b   1.000
_cell.length_c   1.000
_cell.angle_alpha   90.00
_cell.angle_beta   90.00
_cell.angle_gamma   90.00
#
_symmetry.space_group_name_H-M   'P 1'
#
loop_
_entity.id
_entity.type
_entity.pdbx_description
1 polymer ?
#
loop_
_entity_poly.entity_id
_entity_poly.type
_entity_poly.pdbx_seq_one_letter_code
_entity_poly.pdbx_strand_id
1 'polypeptide(L)'
;MTTTNRDRELYVPKGTTADAEHTLSIDPKRAGWTYCALRIVELEPGATHTFDAGDSEWIVLPLNGGCTVRTEQHEFQLLGRESVFASVTDFAYVPRDARAQIASGAGGRFALAGARCERRLPARYGPAPEVPMEERGSGNRLRHVRNFASADAFECDQLIAVEVITPGGNWSSYPPHKHDEHRPGEETELEEIYYFEIDGPHGFGYQRVSPSREGGSDVLAEVRSGDVVLVPDGWHGPSIAQPGHDMYYLNVMAGPGETREWRICFHPDHTEGYR
;
A
#
# COMPACT_ATOMS: atom_id res chain seq x y z
N MET A 1 17.65 -8.98 22.78
CA MET A 1 16.84 -9.70 21.77
C MET A 1 17.67 -9.73 20.51
N THR A 2 18.18 -10.89 20.14
CA THR A 2 18.89 -11.10 18.88
C THR A 2 17.86 -11.13 17.76
N THR A 3 17.74 -10.02 17.04
CA THR A 3 17.02 -9.98 15.76
C THR A 3 17.57 -11.06 14.86
N THR A 4 16.69 -11.93 14.38
CA THR A 4 17.07 -12.98 13.42
C THR A 4 17.28 -12.34 12.05
N ASN A 5 17.97 -13.04 11.14
CA ASN A 5 18.27 -12.51 9.80
C ASN A 5 17.00 -12.23 8.99
N ARG A 6 15.89 -12.91 9.30
CA ARG A 6 14.56 -12.74 8.68
C ARG A 6 13.91 -11.41 9.07
N ASP A 7 14.08 -10.95 10.30
CA ASP A 7 13.48 -9.70 10.81
C ASP A 7 14.06 -8.46 10.10
N ARG A 8 15.31 -8.56 9.61
CA ARG A 8 15.96 -7.53 8.79
C ARG A 8 15.51 -7.52 7.33
N GLU A 9 14.88 -8.58 6.84
CA GLU A 9 14.42 -8.68 5.46
C GLU A 9 13.04 -8.04 5.26
N LEU A 10 12.23 -7.93 6.32
CA LEU A 10 10.87 -7.39 6.27
C LEU A 10 10.80 -5.86 6.39
N TYR A 11 11.81 -5.20 6.98
CA TYR A 11 11.96 -3.74 6.88
C TYR A 11 12.88 -3.40 5.72
N VAL A 12 12.38 -2.58 4.80
CA VAL A 12 13.01 -2.25 3.55
C VAL A 12 13.26 -0.74 3.49
N PRO A 13 14.48 -0.28 3.80
CA PRO A 13 14.80 1.13 3.75
C PRO A 13 14.73 1.69 2.32
N LYS A 14 14.36 2.96 2.18
CA LYS A 14 14.32 3.68 0.91
C LYS A 14 15.59 3.44 0.08
N GLY A 15 15.40 3.14 -1.21
CA GLY A 15 16.47 2.98 -2.18
C GLY A 15 17.21 1.64 -2.15
N THR A 16 16.98 0.78 -1.15
CA THR A 16 17.63 -0.55 -1.07
C THR A 16 17.09 -1.55 -2.10
N THR A 17 15.94 -1.24 -2.70
CA THR A 17 15.30 -2.04 -3.74
C THR A 17 15.19 -1.32 -5.08
N ALA A 18 15.82 -0.14 -5.20
CA ALA A 18 15.82 0.61 -6.45
C ALA A 18 16.48 -0.20 -7.57
N ASP A 19 15.95 -0.04 -8.77
CA ASP A 19 16.53 -0.58 -10.00
C ASP A 19 16.69 0.55 -11.04
N ALA A 20 16.92 0.22 -12.30
CA ALA A 20 17.16 1.21 -13.34
C ALA A 20 15.92 2.08 -13.66
N GLU A 21 14.72 1.60 -13.33
CA GLU A 21 13.45 2.21 -13.72
C GLU A 21 12.63 2.71 -12.52
N HIS A 22 12.89 2.17 -11.32
CA HIS A 22 12.10 2.41 -10.13
C HIS A 22 12.97 2.83 -8.94
N THR A 23 12.49 3.81 -8.18
CA THR A 23 13.13 4.22 -6.91
C THR A 23 12.83 3.24 -5.77
N LEU A 24 11.82 2.39 -5.95
CA LEU A 24 11.47 1.24 -5.13
C LEU A 24 10.90 0.15 -6.05
N SER A 25 11.38 -1.09 -5.89
CA SER A 25 10.91 -2.25 -6.67
C SER A 25 10.77 -3.48 -5.77
N ILE A 26 9.52 -3.84 -5.45
CA ILE A 26 9.16 -5.01 -4.65
C ILE A 26 8.28 -5.90 -5.52
N ASP A 27 8.80 -7.08 -5.84
CA ASP A 27 8.06 -8.15 -6.51
C ASP A 27 7.82 -9.32 -5.54
N PRO A 28 6.90 -10.25 -5.87
CA PRO A 28 6.59 -11.38 -5.01
C PRO A 28 7.81 -12.23 -4.64
N LYS A 29 8.70 -12.48 -5.61
CA LYS A 29 9.91 -13.29 -5.41
C LYS A 29 10.85 -12.64 -4.40
N ARG A 30 11.04 -11.32 -4.46
CA ARG A 30 11.86 -10.55 -3.53
C ARG A 30 11.25 -10.55 -2.13
N ALA A 31 9.95 -10.35 -2.04
CA ALA A 31 9.25 -10.33 -0.76
C ALA A 31 9.12 -11.73 -0.13
N GLY A 32 9.38 -12.80 -0.90
CA GLY A 32 9.29 -14.18 -0.45
C GLY A 32 7.85 -14.70 -0.39
N TRP A 33 6.97 -14.13 -1.20
CA TRP A 33 5.54 -14.44 -1.23
C TRP A 33 5.01 -14.55 -2.69
N THR A 34 3.70 -14.57 -2.90
CA THR A 34 3.08 -14.94 -4.19
C THR A 34 2.37 -13.82 -4.93
N TYR A 35 1.74 -12.87 -4.24
CA TYR A 35 0.75 -11.97 -4.85
C TYR A 35 1.19 -10.51 -4.93
N CYS A 36 1.53 -9.90 -3.80
CA CYS A 36 1.68 -8.45 -3.71
C CYS A 36 2.94 -7.93 -4.40
N ALA A 37 2.82 -6.78 -5.05
CA ALA A 37 3.93 -6.04 -5.63
C ALA A 37 3.76 -4.53 -5.45
N LEU A 38 4.86 -3.81 -5.34
CA LEU A 38 4.86 -2.36 -5.29
C LEU A 38 6.08 -1.81 -6.03
N ARG A 39 5.86 -0.83 -6.90
CA ARG A 39 6.93 -0.04 -7.52
C ARG A 39 6.66 1.44 -7.36
N ILE A 40 7.71 2.24 -7.19
CA ILE A 40 7.62 3.70 -7.25
C ILE A 40 8.41 4.20 -8.46
N VAL A 41 7.71 4.87 -9.37
CA VAL A 41 8.28 5.54 -10.54
C VAL A 41 8.42 7.02 -10.23
N GLU A 42 9.59 7.59 -10.50
CA GLU A 42 9.83 9.03 -10.46
C GLU A 42 10.15 9.52 -11.87
N LEU A 43 9.38 10.49 -12.34
CA LEU A 43 9.51 11.06 -13.69
C LEU A 43 9.94 12.51 -13.60
N GLU A 44 11.00 12.83 -14.34
CA GLU A 44 11.34 14.21 -14.68
C GLU A 44 10.28 14.83 -15.62
N PRO A 45 10.19 16.18 -15.70
CA PRO A 45 9.28 16.84 -16.62
C PRO A 45 9.43 16.37 -18.08
N GLY A 46 8.31 15.94 -18.68
CA GLY A 46 8.26 15.42 -20.05
C GLY A 46 8.70 13.96 -20.20
N ALA A 47 9.13 13.30 -19.13
CA ALA A 47 9.56 11.90 -19.19
C ALA A 47 8.38 10.93 -19.26
N THR A 48 8.69 9.71 -19.71
CA THR A 48 7.74 8.61 -19.80
C THR A 48 8.32 7.34 -19.21
N HIS A 49 7.48 6.53 -18.57
CA HIS A 49 7.79 5.17 -18.15
C HIS A 49 6.82 4.20 -18.81
N THR A 50 7.31 3.05 -19.28
CA THR A 50 6.49 2.02 -19.95
C THR A 50 6.76 0.68 -19.29
N PHE A 51 5.72 -0.07 -18.98
CA PHE A 51 5.84 -1.39 -18.37
C PHE A 51 4.81 -2.36 -18.95
N ASP A 52 5.15 -3.65 -18.88
CA ASP A 52 4.23 -4.76 -19.14
C ASP A 52 3.63 -5.21 -17.81
N ALA A 53 2.30 -5.29 -17.75
CA ALA A 53 1.57 -5.69 -16.54
C ALA A 53 1.78 -7.17 -16.19
N GLY A 54 2.13 -8.00 -17.18
CA GLY A 54 2.38 -9.43 -17.00
C GLY A 54 1.14 -10.16 -16.50
N ASP A 55 1.33 -11.08 -15.56
CA ASP A 55 0.24 -11.82 -14.88
C ASP A 55 -0.33 -11.08 -13.66
N SER A 56 -0.05 -9.77 -13.53
CA SER A 56 -0.55 -8.92 -12.46
C SER A 56 -1.48 -7.84 -12.98
N GLU A 57 -2.47 -7.47 -12.16
CA GLU A 57 -3.17 -6.19 -12.28
C GLU A 57 -2.44 -5.10 -11.49
N TRP A 58 -2.60 -3.86 -11.91
CA TRP A 58 -1.92 -2.70 -11.32
C TRP A 58 -2.84 -1.52 -11.15
N ILE A 59 -2.61 -0.73 -10.11
CA ILE A 59 -3.11 0.64 -10.00
C ILE A 59 -1.94 1.62 -10.11
N VAL A 60 -2.05 2.57 -11.02
CA VAL A 60 -1.21 3.77 -11.08
C VAL A 60 -1.82 4.84 -10.18
N LEU A 61 -1.16 5.14 -9.07
CA LEU A 61 -1.60 6.08 -8.04
C LEU A 61 -0.60 7.25 -7.92
N PRO A 62 -1.00 8.50 -8.19
CA PRO A 62 -0.16 9.66 -7.98
C PRO A 62 0.22 9.84 -6.49
N LEU A 63 1.51 9.79 -6.17
CA LEU A 63 2.01 10.24 -4.86
C LEU A 63 2.17 11.78 -4.86
N ASN A 64 2.65 12.33 -5.97
CA ASN A 64 2.60 13.75 -6.30
C ASN A 64 2.67 13.97 -7.83
N GLY A 65 2.11 15.09 -8.28
CA GLY A 65 2.07 15.45 -9.69
C GLY A 65 0.96 14.72 -10.47
N GLY A 66 0.66 15.22 -11.66
CA GLY A 66 -0.30 14.62 -12.60
C GLY A 66 0.40 13.82 -13.70
N CYS A 67 -0.32 12.91 -14.33
CA CYS A 67 0.19 12.14 -15.47
C CYS A 67 -0.92 11.70 -16.42
N THR A 68 -0.53 11.27 -17.61
CA THR A 68 -1.37 10.50 -18.52
C THR A 68 -0.98 9.03 -18.44
N VAL A 69 -1.95 8.15 -18.22
CA VAL A 69 -1.78 6.69 -18.31
C VAL A 69 -2.41 6.22 -19.61
N ARG A 70 -1.62 5.57 -20.47
CA ARG A 70 -2.06 5.00 -21.74
C ARG A 70 -1.95 3.49 -21.70
N THR A 71 -3.01 2.82 -22.11
CA THR A 71 -3.04 1.40 -22.47
C THR A 71 -3.36 1.27 -23.96
N GLU A 72 -3.41 0.05 -24.50
CA GLU A 72 -3.70 -0.20 -25.92
C GLU A 72 -4.97 0.50 -26.44
N GLN A 73 -6.00 0.62 -25.61
CA GLN A 73 -7.34 1.08 -26.01
C GLN A 73 -7.82 2.31 -25.23
N HIS A 74 -7.13 2.70 -24.15
CA HIS A 74 -7.59 3.76 -23.26
C HIS A 74 -6.48 4.73 -22.92
N GLU A 75 -6.86 5.99 -22.75
CA GLU A 75 -6.03 7.06 -22.22
C GLU A 75 -6.76 7.69 -21.04
N PHE A 76 -6.08 7.78 -19.89
CA PHE A 76 -6.60 8.39 -18.67
C PHE A 76 -5.70 9.55 -18.28
N GLN A 77 -6.29 10.73 -18.12
CA GLN A 77 -5.62 11.90 -17.58
C GLN A 77 -5.83 11.93 -16.07
N LEU A 78 -4.76 11.71 -15.31
CA LEU A 78 -4.77 11.81 -13.86
C LEU A 78 -4.33 13.22 -13.46
N LEU A 79 -5.21 13.94 -12.78
CA LEU A 79 -4.94 15.27 -12.23
C LEU A 79 -3.89 15.20 -11.13
N GLY A 80 -3.84 14.10 -10.37
CA GLY A 80 -2.87 13.90 -9.32
C GLY A 80 -3.17 14.73 -8.07
N ARG A 81 -2.10 15.06 -7.35
CA ARG A 81 -2.14 15.86 -6.11
C ARG A 81 -0.77 16.48 -5.85
N GLU A 82 -0.70 17.47 -4.96
CA GLU A 82 0.57 18.11 -4.58
C GLU A 82 1.47 17.19 -3.74
N SER A 83 0.87 16.48 -2.79
CA SER A 83 1.52 15.47 -1.96
C SER A 83 0.49 14.50 -1.41
N VAL A 84 0.93 13.36 -0.88
CA VAL A 84 0.06 12.36 -0.22
C VAL A 84 -0.74 12.95 0.95
N PHE A 85 -0.23 14.00 1.59
CA PHE A 85 -0.87 14.71 2.70
C PHE A 85 -1.90 15.75 2.24
N ALA A 86 -1.80 16.24 1.00
CA ALA A 86 -2.63 17.35 0.52
C ALA A 86 -4.08 16.94 0.25
N SER A 87 -4.30 15.83 -0.46
CA SER A 87 -5.65 15.40 -0.84
C SER A 87 -5.73 13.93 -1.24
N VAL A 88 -6.98 13.44 -1.32
CA VAL A 88 -7.30 12.28 -2.14
C VAL A 88 -6.97 12.56 -3.61
N THR A 89 -6.68 11.53 -4.40
CA THR A 89 -6.30 11.67 -5.81
C THR A 89 -7.05 10.68 -6.68
N ASP A 90 -7.04 10.92 -7.98
CA ASP A 90 -7.52 10.01 -8.99
C ASP A 90 -6.45 8.96 -9.33
N PHE A 91 -6.86 7.86 -9.95
CA PHE A 91 -5.97 6.74 -10.25
C PHE A 91 -6.39 6.01 -11.52
N ALA A 92 -5.51 5.17 -12.05
CA ALA A 92 -5.82 4.33 -13.21
C ALA A 92 -5.58 2.86 -12.89
N TYR A 93 -6.56 2.02 -13.19
CA TYR A 93 -6.43 0.57 -13.17
C TYR A 93 -5.91 0.06 -14.52
N VAL A 94 -4.79 -0.66 -14.47
CA VAL A 94 -4.12 -1.30 -15.61
C VAL A 94 -4.26 -2.81 -15.46
N PRO A 95 -4.93 -3.48 -16.41
CA PRO A 95 -5.19 -4.90 -16.28
C PRO A 95 -3.97 -5.76 -16.61
N ARG A 96 -3.98 -7.01 -16.12
CA ARG A 96 -3.04 -8.05 -16.57
C ARG A 96 -3.00 -8.16 -18.10
N ASP A 97 -1.86 -8.62 -18.59
CA ASP A 97 -1.52 -8.78 -20.00
C ASP A 97 -1.56 -7.47 -20.83
N ALA A 98 -1.73 -6.31 -20.19
CA ALA A 98 -1.64 -5.02 -20.87
C ALA A 98 -0.21 -4.47 -20.86
N ARG A 99 0.14 -3.75 -21.91
CA ARG A 99 1.26 -2.82 -21.90
C ARG A 99 0.75 -1.41 -21.59
N ALA A 100 1.36 -0.75 -20.62
CA ALA A 100 0.97 0.59 -20.19
C ALA A 100 2.13 1.58 -20.26
N GLN A 101 1.82 2.84 -20.54
CA GLN A 101 2.75 3.96 -20.50
C GLN A 101 2.22 5.05 -19.58
N ILE A 102 3.10 5.58 -18.73
CA ILE A 102 2.87 6.74 -17.87
C ILE A 102 3.71 7.89 -18.43
N ALA A 103 3.08 9.01 -18.71
CA ALA A 103 3.74 10.22 -19.20
C ALA A 103 3.36 11.40 -18.31
N SER A 104 4.33 12.20 -17.87
CA SER A 104 4.04 13.39 -17.07
C SER A 104 4.66 14.64 -17.70
N GLY A 105 3.84 15.67 -17.92
CA GLY A 105 4.31 16.95 -18.46
C GLY A 105 5.16 17.75 -17.46
N ALA A 106 4.80 17.69 -16.17
CA ALA A 106 5.47 18.44 -15.10
C ALA A 106 6.40 17.57 -14.23
N GLY A 107 6.45 16.26 -14.48
CA GLY A 107 7.11 15.30 -13.62
C GLY A 107 6.24 14.92 -12.41
N GLY A 108 6.71 13.96 -11.63
CA GLY A 108 6.00 13.48 -10.44
C GLY A 108 6.45 12.10 -9.98
N ARG A 109 5.85 11.63 -8.89
CA ARG A 109 6.06 10.28 -8.34
C ARG A 109 4.76 9.50 -8.36
N PHE A 110 4.83 8.27 -8.86
CA PHE A 110 3.66 7.43 -9.09
C PHE A 110 3.91 6.05 -8.47
N ALA A 111 3.02 5.63 -7.59
CA ALA A 111 3.01 4.27 -7.08
C ALA A 111 2.31 3.34 -8.07
N LEU A 112 2.93 2.19 -8.33
CA LEU A 112 2.33 1.06 -9.02
C LEU A 112 2.03 0.00 -7.97
N ALA A 113 0.81 -0.01 -7.45
CA ALA A 113 0.34 -1.05 -6.53
C ALA A 113 -0.17 -2.24 -7.35
N GLY A 114 0.43 -3.41 -7.17
CA GLY A 114 0.15 -4.57 -8.01
C GLY A 114 -0.20 -5.82 -7.22
N ALA A 115 -0.98 -6.69 -7.84
CA ALA A 115 -1.24 -8.03 -7.36
C ALA A 115 -1.25 -9.00 -8.53
N ARG A 116 -0.64 -10.18 -8.35
CA ARG A 116 -0.85 -11.30 -9.27
C ARG A 116 -2.33 -11.67 -9.32
N CYS A 117 -2.86 -11.89 -10.51
CA CYS A 117 -4.29 -12.14 -10.69
C CYS A 117 -4.58 -13.12 -11.84
N GLU A 118 -5.82 -13.60 -11.92
CA GLU A 118 -6.25 -14.57 -12.93
C GLU A 118 -7.14 -13.91 -14.00
N ARG A 119 -8.10 -13.09 -13.60
CA ARG A 119 -9.07 -12.48 -14.52
C ARG A 119 -8.52 -11.19 -15.11
N ARG A 120 -8.71 -11.02 -16.43
CA ARG A 120 -8.42 -9.76 -17.11
C ARG A 120 -9.66 -8.86 -17.10
N LEU A 121 -9.73 -7.96 -16.13
CA LEU A 121 -10.74 -6.90 -16.08
C LEU A 121 -10.41 -5.77 -17.10
N PRO A 122 -11.36 -4.91 -17.49
CA PRO A 122 -11.06 -3.76 -18.36
C PRO A 122 -10.23 -2.68 -17.64
N ALA A 123 -9.40 -1.96 -18.41
CA ALA A 123 -8.72 -0.76 -17.92
C ALA A 123 -9.75 0.33 -17.53
N ARG A 124 -9.52 1.03 -16.42
CA ARG A 124 -10.51 1.97 -15.86
C ARG A 124 -9.84 3.17 -15.19
N TYR A 125 -10.52 4.31 -15.23
CA TYR A 125 -10.19 5.48 -14.44
C TYR A 125 -10.96 5.46 -13.11
N GLY A 126 -10.27 5.75 -12.01
CA GLY A 126 -10.84 5.92 -10.67
C GLY A 126 -10.86 7.40 -10.31
N PRO A 127 -12.03 8.09 -10.35
CA PRO A 127 -12.12 9.51 -10.07
C PRO A 127 -11.97 9.80 -8.56
N ALA A 128 -11.17 10.81 -8.22
CA ALA A 128 -10.94 11.20 -6.82
C ALA A 128 -12.23 11.46 -6.00
N PRO A 129 -13.29 12.11 -6.55
CA PRO A 129 -14.53 12.34 -5.83
C PRO A 129 -15.33 11.08 -5.47
N GLU A 130 -15.05 9.94 -6.10
CA GLU A 130 -15.74 8.67 -5.84
C GLU A 130 -14.96 7.80 -4.84
N VAL A 131 -13.76 8.19 -4.43
CA VAL A 131 -12.97 7.47 -3.42
C VAL A 131 -13.65 7.59 -2.05
N PRO A 132 -14.12 6.48 -1.44
CA PRO A 132 -14.74 6.54 -0.14
C PRO A 132 -13.71 6.93 0.94
N MET A 133 -14.00 8.02 1.65
CA MET A 133 -13.20 8.48 2.78
C MET A 133 -13.86 8.08 4.10
N GLU A 134 -13.06 7.62 5.05
CA GLU A 134 -13.51 7.21 6.37
C GLU A 134 -12.62 7.82 7.46
N GLU A 135 -13.22 8.38 8.51
CA GLU A 135 -12.51 8.63 9.76
C GLU A 135 -12.69 7.42 10.66
N ARG A 136 -11.58 6.81 11.08
CA ARG A 136 -11.60 5.60 11.90
C ARG A 136 -10.91 5.85 13.23
N GLY A 137 -11.51 5.37 14.31
CA GLY A 137 -11.01 5.53 15.67
C GLY A 137 -11.30 6.92 16.26
N SER A 138 -10.79 7.17 17.48
CA SER A 138 -11.00 8.42 18.20
C SER A 138 -9.80 8.77 19.09
N GLY A 139 -9.67 10.06 19.44
CA GLY A 139 -8.55 10.57 20.23
C GLY A 139 -7.21 10.28 19.56
N ASN A 140 -6.26 9.71 20.31
CA ASN A 140 -4.94 9.33 19.80
C ASN A 140 -4.96 8.10 18.86
N ARG A 141 -6.13 7.60 18.48
CA ARG A 141 -6.31 6.50 17.51
C ARG A 141 -7.04 6.94 16.23
N LEU A 142 -7.39 8.23 16.14
CA LEU A 142 -8.01 8.79 14.94
C LEU A 142 -7.06 8.68 13.75
N ARG A 143 -7.59 8.25 12.62
CA ARG A 143 -6.91 8.23 11.31
C ARG A 143 -7.91 8.46 10.19
N HIS A 144 -7.42 8.93 9.05
CA HIS A 144 -8.21 9.12 7.84
C HIS A 144 -7.83 8.03 6.84
N VAL A 145 -8.81 7.26 6.39
CA VAL A 145 -8.64 6.17 5.43
C VAL A 145 -9.24 6.60 4.09
N ARG A 146 -8.51 6.38 2.99
CA ARG A 146 -8.96 6.59 1.62
C ARG A 146 -9.03 5.23 0.92
N ASN A 147 -10.25 4.72 0.79
CA ASN A 147 -10.53 3.36 0.32
C ASN A 147 -10.57 3.28 -1.22
N PHE A 148 -9.55 3.80 -1.90
CA PHE A 148 -9.58 3.96 -3.37
C PHE A 148 -9.71 2.62 -4.12
N ALA A 149 -9.15 1.54 -3.58
CA ALA A 149 -9.31 0.19 -4.10
C ALA A 149 -9.47 -0.84 -2.97
N SER A 150 -10.25 -0.50 -1.95
CA SER A 150 -10.69 -1.51 -0.98
C SER A 150 -11.57 -2.56 -1.66
N ALA A 151 -11.76 -3.71 -1.00
CA ALA A 151 -12.53 -4.84 -1.54
C ALA A 151 -13.94 -4.44 -2.03
N ASP A 152 -14.57 -3.47 -1.37
CA ASP A 152 -15.95 -3.05 -1.62
C ASP A 152 -16.08 -1.73 -2.42
N ALA A 153 -14.98 -1.02 -2.68
CA ALA A 153 -15.02 0.34 -3.24
C ALA A 153 -14.75 0.41 -4.75
N PHE A 154 -13.80 -0.39 -5.24
CA PHE A 154 -13.42 -0.42 -6.65
C PHE A 154 -13.13 -1.85 -7.06
N GLU A 155 -13.65 -2.28 -8.21
CA GLU A 155 -13.48 -3.65 -8.69
C GLU A 155 -12.02 -3.89 -9.13
N CYS A 156 -11.38 -4.87 -8.48
CA CYS A 156 -10.13 -5.50 -8.91
C CYS A 156 -10.34 -7.02 -8.86
N ASP A 157 -9.42 -7.80 -9.42
CA ASP A 157 -9.48 -9.24 -9.33
C ASP A 157 -9.06 -9.76 -7.95
N GLN A 158 -7.85 -9.41 -7.52
CA GLN A 158 -7.20 -9.79 -6.26
C GLN A 158 -6.72 -8.58 -5.44
N LEU A 159 -6.27 -7.52 -6.10
CA LEU A 159 -5.66 -6.34 -5.47
C LEU A 159 -6.63 -5.61 -4.54
N ILE A 160 -6.23 -5.45 -3.28
CA ILE A 160 -6.85 -4.54 -2.31
C ILE A 160 -5.80 -3.47 -1.98
N ALA A 161 -6.15 -2.19 -2.09
CA ALA A 161 -5.23 -1.12 -1.74
C ALA A 161 -5.95 0.08 -1.13
N VAL A 162 -5.36 0.62 -0.06
CA VAL A 162 -5.91 1.75 0.70
C VAL A 162 -4.79 2.70 1.10
N GLU A 163 -5.11 3.98 1.26
CA GLU A 163 -4.21 4.95 1.87
C GLU A 163 -4.70 5.29 3.27
N VAL A 164 -3.78 5.50 4.20
CA VAL A 164 -4.12 5.98 5.55
C VAL A 164 -3.25 7.16 5.93
N ILE A 165 -3.87 8.21 6.47
CA ILE A 165 -3.21 9.33 7.14
C ILE A 165 -3.41 9.17 8.64
N THR A 166 -2.30 9.09 9.37
CA THR A 166 -2.23 9.04 10.82
C THR A 166 -1.69 10.37 11.32
N PRO A 167 -2.51 11.20 11.99
CA PRO A 167 -2.05 12.47 12.53
C PRO A 167 -0.85 12.32 13.48
N GLY A 168 0.04 13.30 13.51
CA GLY A 168 1.24 13.27 14.35
C GLY A 168 0.93 13.02 15.83
N GLY A 169 1.54 11.97 16.40
CA GLY A 169 1.29 11.50 17.77
C GLY A 169 0.19 10.43 17.90
N ASN A 170 -0.53 10.12 16.83
CA ASN A 170 -1.57 9.09 16.83
C ASN A 170 -1.02 7.69 16.50
N TRP A 171 -1.86 6.70 16.83
CA TRP A 171 -1.65 5.27 16.64
C TRP A 171 -2.69 4.74 15.65
N SER A 172 -2.23 4.19 14.54
CA SER A 172 -3.03 3.54 13.52
C SER A 172 -2.67 2.06 13.39
N SER A 173 -3.40 1.34 12.54
CA SER A 173 -3.49 -0.14 12.60
C SER A 173 -3.67 -0.64 14.04
N TYR A 174 -4.43 0.14 14.84
CA TYR A 174 -4.73 -0.14 16.24
C TYR A 174 -6.24 -0.26 16.45
N PRO A 175 -6.73 -1.28 17.16
CA PRO A 175 -5.98 -2.42 17.69
C PRO A 175 -5.22 -3.21 16.62
N PRO A 176 -4.07 -3.83 16.96
CA PRO A 176 -3.38 -4.70 16.03
C PRO A 176 -4.32 -5.78 15.52
N HIS A 177 -4.20 -6.11 14.25
CA HIS A 177 -4.99 -7.14 13.60
C HIS A 177 -4.11 -8.02 12.73
N LYS A 178 -4.68 -9.13 12.26
CA LYS A 178 -4.06 -10.03 11.32
C LYS A 178 -5.05 -10.47 10.25
N HIS A 179 -4.49 -10.93 9.14
CA HIS A 179 -5.17 -11.56 8.03
C HIS A 179 -4.15 -12.50 7.36
N ASP A 180 -3.66 -13.47 8.12
CA ASP A 180 -2.53 -14.34 7.76
C ASP A 180 -2.92 -15.83 7.66
N GLU A 181 -4.21 -16.13 7.83
CA GLU A 181 -4.79 -17.46 7.70
C GLU A 181 -6.16 -17.39 7.00
N HIS A 182 -6.46 -18.39 6.17
CA HIS A 182 -7.81 -18.57 5.65
C HIS A 182 -8.71 -19.24 6.69
N ARG A 183 -9.64 -18.47 7.27
CA ARG A 183 -10.68 -18.96 8.19
C ARG A 183 -12.05 -18.56 7.63
N PRO A 184 -12.80 -19.49 6.99
CA PRO A 184 -14.03 -19.18 6.29
C PRO A 184 -15.00 -18.29 7.10
N GLY A 185 -15.31 -17.11 6.56
CA GLY A 185 -16.22 -16.13 7.17
C GLY A 185 -15.59 -15.25 8.26
N GLU A 186 -14.41 -15.58 8.78
CA GLU A 186 -13.75 -14.89 9.89
C GLU A 186 -12.50 -14.11 9.47
N GLU A 187 -11.63 -14.72 8.65
CA GLU A 187 -10.33 -14.17 8.28
C GLU A 187 -9.96 -14.59 6.85
N THR A 188 -9.37 -13.66 6.09
CA THR A 188 -8.75 -13.97 4.81
C THR A 188 -7.23 -13.97 4.94
N GLU A 189 -6.57 -14.84 4.17
CA GLU A 189 -5.11 -14.83 4.05
C GLU A 189 -4.73 -13.75 3.03
N LEU A 190 -4.02 -12.72 3.48
CA LEU A 190 -3.57 -11.59 2.67
C LEU A 190 -2.14 -11.23 3.04
N GLU A 191 -1.27 -11.22 2.04
CA GLU A 191 0.05 -10.56 2.11
C GLU A 191 -0.18 -9.05 2.14
N GLU A 192 0.61 -8.29 2.90
CA GLU A 192 0.48 -6.83 2.94
C GLU A 192 1.82 -6.09 2.85
N ILE A 193 1.87 -5.03 2.03
CA ILE A 193 2.96 -4.06 1.96
C ILE A 193 2.50 -2.76 2.63
N TYR A 194 3.29 -2.21 3.55
CA TYR A 194 3.17 -0.83 4.03
C TYR A 194 4.27 0.02 3.42
N TYR A 195 3.90 1.01 2.60
CA TYR A 195 4.83 2.04 2.11
C TYR A 195 4.59 3.36 2.83
N PHE A 196 5.63 3.95 3.42
CA PHE A 196 5.50 5.11 4.30
C PHE A 196 5.93 6.43 3.63
N GLU A 197 5.22 7.51 3.94
CA GLU A 197 5.68 8.89 3.81
C GLU A 197 5.45 9.59 5.15
N ILE A 198 6.40 10.40 5.59
CA ILE A 198 6.29 11.18 6.83
C ILE A 198 6.39 12.66 6.48
N ASP A 199 5.43 13.45 6.97
CA ASP A 199 5.39 14.89 6.72
C ASP A 199 6.55 15.61 7.41
N GLY A 200 7.04 16.68 6.83
CA GLY A 200 8.10 17.52 7.39
C GLY A 200 9.53 16.94 7.38
N PRO A 201 10.54 17.79 7.61
CA PRO A 201 11.94 17.38 7.59
C PRO A 201 12.29 16.50 8.80
N HIS A 202 13.07 15.45 8.57
CA HIS A 202 13.55 14.51 9.60
C HIS A 202 12.48 13.74 10.37
N GLY A 203 11.21 13.83 9.94
CA GLY A 203 10.11 13.05 10.51
C GLY A 203 10.39 11.54 10.46
N PHE A 204 9.88 10.83 11.45
CA PHE A 204 9.88 9.38 11.49
C PHE A 204 8.58 8.85 12.11
N GLY A 205 8.42 7.54 12.13
CA GLY A 205 7.46 6.87 12.97
C GLY A 205 7.93 5.47 13.32
N TYR A 206 7.06 4.67 13.92
CA TYR A 206 7.35 3.28 14.23
C TYR A 206 6.31 2.34 13.65
N GLN A 207 6.74 1.19 13.14
CA GLN A 207 5.87 0.09 12.73
C GLN A 207 6.18 -1.14 13.56
N ARG A 208 5.13 -1.78 14.08
CA ARG A 208 5.21 -3.07 14.76
C ARG A 208 4.50 -4.16 13.95
N VAL A 209 5.16 -5.30 13.80
CA VAL A 209 4.55 -6.58 13.39
C VAL A 209 4.98 -7.62 14.39
N SER A 210 4.06 -8.19 15.16
CA SER A 210 4.36 -9.21 16.18
C SER A 210 3.88 -10.60 15.76
N PRO A 211 4.57 -11.67 16.16
CA PRO A 211 4.20 -13.02 15.73
C PRO A 211 2.79 -13.40 16.19
N SER A 212 1.97 -13.92 15.26
CA SER A 212 0.68 -14.56 15.56
C SER A 212 0.82 -16.04 15.93
N ARG A 213 2.01 -16.61 15.67
CA ARG A 213 2.39 -18.02 15.86
C ARG A 213 3.89 -18.13 16.13
N GLU A 214 4.33 -19.28 16.63
CA GLU A 214 5.76 -19.56 16.83
C GLU A 214 6.54 -19.44 15.52
N GLY A 215 7.64 -18.67 15.53
CA GLY A 215 8.49 -18.44 14.35
C GLY A 215 7.89 -17.52 13.28
N GLY A 216 6.76 -16.85 13.57
CA GLY A 216 6.19 -15.80 12.72
C GLY A 216 7.00 -14.51 12.73
N SER A 217 6.53 -13.52 11.97
CA SER A 217 7.20 -12.24 11.74
C SER A 217 7.33 -11.41 13.02
N ASP A 218 8.54 -10.91 13.29
CA ASP A 218 8.83 -10.08 14.47
C ASP A 218 9.61 -8.81 14.08
N VAL A 219 8.89 -7.74 13.76
CA VAL A 219 9.46 -6.48 13.28
C VAL A 219 9.11 -5.33 14.22
N LEU A 220 10.11 -4.57 14.64
CA LEU A 220 9.97 -3.23 15.19
C LEU A 220 10.91 -2.31 14.41
N ALA A 221 10.33 -1.46 13.56
CA ALA A 221 11.09 -0.58 12.68
C ALA A 221 10.81 0.89 13.00
N GLU A 222 11.85 1.71 13.06
CA GLU A 222 11.71 3.16 12.85
C GLU A 222 11.57 3.37 11.34
N VAL A 223 10.46 3.94 10.89
CA VAL A 223 10.15 4.12 9.47
C VAL A 223 10.25 5.60 9.08
N ARG A 224 10.74 5.86 7.88
CA ARG A 224 10.90 7.18 7.29
C ARG A 224 10.27 7.25 5.89
N SER A 225 10.20 8.44 5.33
CA SER A 225 9.66 8.67 3.99
C SER A 225 10.37 7.83 2.92
N GLY A 226 9.61 7.00 2.22
CA GLY A 226 10.08 6.06 1.20
C GLY A 226 10.47 4.68 1.72
N ASP A 227 10.37 4.42 3.02
CA ASP A 227 10.59 3.10 3.58
C ASP A 227 9.37 2.19 3.40
N VAL A 228 9.61 0.88 3.46
CA VAL A 228 8.58 -0.15 3.40
C VAL A 228 8.70 -1.14 4.56
N VAL A 229 7.57 -1.64 5.03
CA VAL A 229 7.49 -2.86 5.85
C VAL A 229 6.63 -3.91 5.13
N LEU A 230 7.19 -5.12 4.99
CA LEU A 230 6.52 -6.29 4.44
C LEU A 230 5.87 -7.08 5.57
N VAL A 231 4.62 -7.49 5.37
CA VAL A 231 3.83 -8.23 6.35
C VAL A 231 3.31 -9.51 5.70
N PRO A 232 4.09 -10.60 5.73
CA PRO A 232 3.64 -11.90 5.23
C PRO A 232 2.70 -12.60 6.25
N ASP A 233 2.85 -12.28 7.53
CA ASP A 233 2.02 -12.79 8.63
C ASP A 233 2.14 -11.92 9.88
N GLY A 234 1.38 -12.27 10.92
CA GLY A 234 1.49 -11.68 12.25
C GLY A 234 0.48 -10.57 12.53
N TRP A 235 0.42 -10.16 13.80
CA TRP A 235 -0.34 -9.01 14.22
C TRP A 235 0.39 -7.74 13.82
N HIS A 236 -0.14 -7.03 12.83
CA HIS A 236 0.47 -5.82 12.28
C HIS A 236 -0.26 -4.57 12.76
N GLY A 237 0.57 -3.59 13.11
CA GLY A 237 0.18 -2.47 13.95
C GLY A 237 0.67 -2.64 15.40
N PRO A 238 0.84 -1.53 16.13
CA PRO A 238 0.52 -0.17 15.69
C PRO A 238 1.54 0.41 14.69
N SER A 239 1.04 1.27 13.80
CA SER A 239 1.84 2.31 13.14
C SER A 239 1.73 3.57 13.99
N ILE A 240 2.86 4.13 14.42
CA ILE A 240 2.91 5.22 15.41
C ILE A 240 3.58 6.43 14.77
N ALA A 241 2.81 7.50 14.59
CA ALA A 241 3.31 8.75 14.03
C ALA A 241 4.08 9.56 15.10
N GLN A 242 5.25 10.08 14.76
CA GLN A 242 5.97 11.02 15.63
C GLN A 242 5.09 12.27 15.87
N PRO A 243 5.04 12.80 17.12
CA PRO A 243 4.35 14.06 17.38
C PRO A 243 4.81 15.19 16.46
N GLY A 244 3.85 15.90 15.85
CA GLY A 244 4.12 17.01 14.92
C GLY A 244 4.43 16.60 13.48
N HIS A 245 4.44 15.29 13.17
CA HIS A 245 4.65 14.78 11.82
C HIS A 245 3.55 13.79 11.46
N ASP A 246 2.68 14.16 10.51
CA ASP A 246 1.67 13.24 10.01
C ASP A 246 2.34 12.09 9.25
N MET A 247 1.84 10.88 9.46
CA MET A 247 2.31 9.67 8.79
C MET A 247 1.28 9.25 7.75
N TYR A 248 1.72 9.12 6.50
CA TYR A 248 1.00 8.45 5.44
C TYR A 248 1.52 7.03 5.29
N TYR A 249 0.63 6.09 5.03
CA TYR A 249 1.02 4.83 4.41
C TYR A 249 0.05 4.36 3.34
N LEU A 250 0.62 3.75 2.30
CA LEU A 250 -0.09 2.99 1.27
C LEU A 250 -0.02 1.52 1.63
N ASN A 251 -1.18 0.88 1.76
CA ASN A 251 -1.31 -0.56 1.88
C ASN A 251 -1.58 -1.20 0.54
N VAL A 252 -0.86 -2.29 0.23
CA VAL A 252 -1.10 -3.16 -0.92
C VAL A 252 -1.29 -4.57 -0.41
N MET A 253 -2.46 -5.15 -0.67
CA MET A 253 -2.88 -6.45 -0.17
C MET A 253 -3.41 -7.33 -1.30
N ALA A 254 -3.15 -8.63 -1.19
CA ALA A 254 -3.69 -9.68 -2.06
C ALA A 254 -3.37 -11.05 -1.44
N GLY A 255 -4.09 -12.08 -1.87
CA GLY A 255 -3.89 -13.43 -1.35
C GLY A 255 -4.60 -14.49 -2.18
N PRO A 256 -4.60 -15.76 -1.72
CA PRO A 256 -5.09 -16.89 -2.50
C PRO A 256 -6.61 -17.07 -2.51
N GLY A 257 -7.36 -16.19 -1.84
CA GLY A 257 -8.82 -16.31 -1.73
C GLY A 257 -9.52 -16.34 -3.09
N GLU A 258 -10.49 -17.26 -3.25
CA GLU A 258 -11.37 -17.27 -4.43
C GLU A 258 -12.19 -15.99 -4.55
N THR A 259 -12.49 -15.37 -3.40
CA THR A 259 -13.17 -14.09 -3.27
C THR A 259 -12.23 -13.03 -2.74
N ARG A 260 -12.27 -11.85 -3.37
CA ARG A 260 -11.57 -10.65 -2.90
C ARG A 260 -12.27 -10.06 -1.68
N GLU A 261 -11.86 -10.48 -0.49
CA GLU A 261 -12.42 -10.00 0.79
C GLU A 261 -11.31 -9.53 1.74
N TRP A 262 -11.57 -8.45 2.48
CA TRP A 262 -10.69 -7.94 3.54
C TRP A 262 -11.26 -8.30 4.91
N ARG A 263 -11.08 -9.56 5.35
CA ARG A 263 -11.54 -10.03 6.66
C ARG A 263 -10.37 -10.12 7.61
N ILE A 264 -10.46 -9.36 8.70
CA ILE A 264 -9.38 -9.23 9.69
C ILE A 264 -9.80 -9.82 11.04
N CYS A 265 -8.83 -10.38 11.75
CA CYS A 265 -8.97 -10.76 13.16
C CYS A 265 -8.22 -9.75 14.03
N PHE A 266 -8.82 -9.26 15.12
CA PHE A 266 -8.12 -8.39 16.07
C PHE A 266 -7.32 -9.20 17.09
N HIS A 267 -6.23 -8.62 17.57
CA HIS A 267 -5.44 -9.22 18.64
C HIS A 267 -6.33 -9.43 19.88
N PRO A 268 -6.37 -10.65 20.45
CA PRO A 268 -7.32 -11.01 21.51
C PRO A 268 -7.17 -10.16 22.78
N ASP A 269 -5.94 -9.74 23.10
CA ASP A 269 -5.65 -8.91 24.28
C ASP A 269 -5.91 -7.40 24.08
N HIS A 270 -6.33 -6.96 22.89
CA HIS A 270 -6.39 -5.53 22.55
C HIS A 270 -7.72 -5.10 21.90
N THR A 271 -8.84 -5.75 22.19
CA THR A 271 -10.13 -5.49 21.49
C THR A 271 -10.83 -4.15 21.81
N GLU A 272 -10.20 -3.25 22.57
CA GLU A 272 -10.85 -2.05 23.14
C GLU A 272 -11.12 -0.92 22.13
N GLY A 273 -10.53 -0.97 20.92
CA GLY A 273 -10.51 0.17 19.99
C GLY A 273 -11.66 0.30 18.98
N TYR A 274 -12.63 -0.62 18.98
CA TYR A 274 -13.78 -0.64 18.04
C TYR A 274 -15.16 -0.64 18.73
N ARG A 275 -15.22 -0.31 20.03
CA ARG A 275 -16.50 -0.10 20.73
C ARG A 275 -17.04 1.30 20.53
#